data_AF-A0A7R9WFR1-F1
#
_entry.id   AF-A0A7R9WFR1-F1
#
_cell.length_a   1.000
_cell.length_b   1.000
_cell.length_c   1.000
_cell.angle_alpha   90.00
_cell.angle_beta   90.00
_cell.angle_gamma   90.00
#
_symmetry.space_group_name_H-M   'P 1'
#
loop_
_entity.id
_entity.type
_entity.pdbx_description
1 polymer ?
#
loop_
_entity_poly.entity_id
_entity_poly.type
_entity_poly.pdbx_seq_one_letter_code
_entity_poly.pdbx_strand_id
1 'polypeptide(L)'
;EECKMVGAAAKAQVATNPKNTVYDAKRIIGRSFADEVVKEECKSFPFEVVEGRHGEPKIRVEWRGERKELSPEEISAMVLGELRVAAERHLGRKVRRAVITVPAHFNNQQRQATKDAGRIAGLDVKRIINEPTAAALSYGLHDKKRSAGTGGEGKAD
;
A
#
# COMPACT_ATOMS: atom_id res chain seq x y z
N GLU A 1 -12.64 -6.58 22.65
CA GLU A 1 -11.39 -5.94 22.18
C GLU A 1 -11.67 -5.26 20.85
N GLU A 2 -11.76 -3.93 20.80
CA GLU A 2 -11.84 -3.26 19.50
C GLU A 2 -10.49 -3.37 18.81
N CYS A 3 -10.49 -4.15 17.73
CA CYS A 3 -9.34 -4.51 16.94
C CYS A 3 -9.16 -3.44 15.85
N LYS A 4 -7.91 -3.08 15.59
CA LYS A 4 -7.56 -2.14 14.52
C LYS A 4 -8.09 -2.67 13.18
N MET A 5 -9.02 -1.94 12.57
CA MET A 5 -9.68 -2.34 11.32
C MET A 5 -8.84 -1.91 10.11
N VAL A 6 -8.72 -2.79 9.12
CA VAL A 6 -8.07 -2.52 7.83
C VAL A 6 -8.96 -3.06 6.70
N GLY A 7 -8.94 -2.42 5.53
CA GLY A 7 -9.70 -2.86 4.36
C GLY A 7 -11.19 -2.53 4.43
N ALA A 8 -12.04 -3.47 4.02
CA ALA A 8 -13.48 -3.24 3.88
C ALA A 8 -14.16 -2.83 5.19
N ALA A 9 -13.73 -3.41 6.32
CA ALA A 9 -14.25 -3.05 7.65
C ALA A 9 -13.95 -1.58 8.01
N ALA A 10 -12.73 -1.10 7.72
CA ALA A 10 -12.38 0.31 7.92
C ALA A 10 -13.15 1.21 6.95
N LYS A 11 -13.29 0.81 5.68
CA LYS A 11 -14.03 1.59 4.67
C LYS A 11 -15.50 1.81 5.06
N ALA A 12 -16.14 0.83 5.71
CA ALA A 12 -17.51 0.97 6.19
C ALA A 12 -17.67 2.05 7.28
N GLN A 13 -16.59 2.43 7.96
CA GLN A 13 -16.60 3.43 9.02
C GLN A 13 -16.33 4.86 8.54
N VAL A 14 -16.10 5.09 7.23
CA VAL A 14 -15.79 6.44 6.71
C VAL A 14 -16.90 7.44 7.04
N ALA A 15 -18.16 7.03 7.01
CA ALA A 15 -19.28 7.93 7.30
C ALA A 15 -19.50 8.18 8.80
N THR A 16 -19.23 7.18 9.65
CA THR A 16 -19.52 7.20 11.08
C THR A 16 -18.34 7.63 11.93
N ASN A 17 -17.11 7.37 11.47
CA ASN A 17 -15.86 7.71 12.15
C ASN A 17 -14.82 8.30 11.16
N PRO A 18 -15.14 9.41 10.47
CA PRO A 18 -14.31 9.96 9.41
C PRO A 18 -12.93 10.41 9.89
N LYS A 19 -12.83 10.99 11.09
CA LYS A 19 -11.58 11.53 11.67
C LYS A 19 -10.54 10.46 12.01
N ASN A 20 -10.96 9.21 12.19
CA ASN A 20 -10.08 8.10 12.54
C ASN A 20 -10.03 7.02 11.44
N THR A 21 -10.70 7.25 10.31
CA THR A 21 -10.68 6.34 9.15
C THR A 21 -9.73 6.89 8.10
N VAL A 22 -8.51 6.39 8.12
CA VAL A 22 -7.42 6.87 7.26
C VAL A 22 -7.44 6.17 5.90
N TYR A 23 -7.37 6.95 4.83
CA TYR A 23 -7.22 6.50 3.45
C TYR A 23 -6.24 7.42 2.71
N ASP A 24 -5.88 7.07 1.47
CA ASP A 24 -5.03 7.88 0.60
C ASP A 24 -3.65 8.29 1.17
N ALA A 25 -3.14 7.57 2.19
CA ALA A 25 -1.80 7.79 2.75
C ALA A 25 -0.68 7.74 1.69
N LYS A 26 -0.88 6.98 0.60
CA LYS A 26 0.04 6.90 -0.55
C LYS A 26 0.25 8.26 -1.26
N ARG A 27 -0.66 9.21 -1.11
CA ARG A 27 -0.54 10.55 -1.72
C ARG A 27 0.53 11.41 -1.04
N ILE A 28 0.72 11.20 0.26
CA ILE A 28 1.63 11.99 1.11
C ILE A 28 2.89 11.22 1.56
N ILE A 29 2.98 9.92 1.24
CA ILE A 29 4.13 9.08 1.60
C ILE A 29 5.44 9.62 0.98
N GLY A 30 6.51 9.66 1.78
CA GLY A 30 7.83 10.11 1.34
C GLY A 30 7.89 11.57 0.84
N ARG A 31 6.92 12.41 1.24
CA ARG A 31 6.92 13.86 1.00
C ARG A 31 7.25 14.62 2.29
N SER A 32 7.57 15.91 2.17
CA SER A 32 7.62 16.83 3.32
C SER A 32 6.22 17.40 3.59
N PHE A 33 5.91 17.69 4.85
CA PHE A 33 4.68 18.38 5.24
C PHE A 33 4.55 19.77 4.58
N ALA A 34 5.68 20.43 4.29
CA ALA A 34 5.71 21.73 3.63
C ALA A 34 5.40 21.68 2.12
N ASP A 35 5.42 20.49 1.50
CA ASP A 35 5.12 20.31 0.07
C ASP A 35 3.69 20.76 -0.24
N GLU A 36 3.52 21.60 -1.27
CA GLU A 36 2.21 22.14 -1.65
C GLU A 36 1.23 21.02 -2.01
N VAL A 37 1.72 19.92 -2.60
CA VAL A 37 0.88 18.74 -2.87
C VAL A 37 0.34 18.17 -1.57
N VAL A 38 1.13 18.10 -0.50
CA VAL A 38 0.66 17.59 0.79
C VAL A 38 -0.39 18.55 1.38
N LYS A 39 -0.14 19.86 1.33
CA LYS A 39 -1.10 20.86 1.84
C LYS A 39 -2.45 20.80 1.12
N GLU A 40 -2.46 20.65 -0.20
CA GLU A 40 -3.71 20.51 -0.97
C GLU A 40 -4.43 19.20 -0.62
N GLU A 41 -3.71 18.08 -0.53
CA GLU A 41 -4.30 16.79 -0.14
C GLU A 41 -4.90 16.84 1.27
N CYS A 42 -4.22 17.50 2.22
CA CYS A 42 -4.70 17.71 3.58
C CYS A 42 -6.06 18.43 3.65
N LYS A 43 -6.38 19.32 2.69
CA LYS A 43 -7.70 19.98 2.63
C LYS A 43 -8.83 19.01 2.29
N SER A 44 -8.52 17.91 1.61
CA SER A 44 -9.51 16.90 1.20
C SER A 44 -9.72 15.82 2.27
N PHE A 45 -8.80 15.69 3.23
CA PHE A 45 -8.85 14.67 4.25
C PHE A 45 -9.76 15.06 5.41
N PRO A 46 -10.61 14.14 5.90
CA PRO A 46 -11.43 14.38 7.08
C PRO A 46 -10.67 14.12 8.40
N PHE A 47 -9.45 13.58 8.32
CA PHE A 47 -8.54 13.31 9.44
C PHE A 47 -7.39 14.32 9.45
N GLU A 48 -6.78 14.50 10.62
CA GLU A 48 -5.75 15.51 10.82
C GLU A 48 -4.38 14.99 10.35
N VAL A 49 -3.66 15.83 9.61
CA VAL A 49 -2.25 15.61 9.26
C VAL A 49 -1.44 16.74 9.87
N VAL A 50 -0.39 16.39 10.60
CA VAL A 50 0.47 17.31 11.33
C VAL A 50 1.93 17.17 10.90
N GLU A 51 2.71 18.20 11.16
CA GLU A 51 4.15 18.17 10.92
C GLU A 51 4.85 17.33 11.99
N GLY A 52 5.63 16.35 11.53
CA GLY A 52 6.50 15.53 12.36
C GLY A 52 7.79 16.25 12.73
N ARG A 53 8.61 15.61 13.56
CA ARG A 53 9.82 16.22 14.13
C ARG A 53 10.88 16.58 13.09
N HIS A 54 10.86 15.95 11.92
CA HIS A 54 11.81 16.15 10.84
C HIS A 54 11.15 16.76 9.59
N GLY A 55 9.98 17.39 9.75
CA GLY A 55 9.23 18.02 8.65
C GLY A 55 8.51 17.03 7.74
N GLU A 56 8.37 15.76 8.15
CA GLU A 56 7.55 14.75 7.49
C GLU A 56 6.09 14.85 7.92
N PRO A 57 5.10 14.52 7.06
CA PRO A 57 3.71 14.49 7.48
C PRO A 57 3.45 13.29 8.40
N LYS A 58 2.66 13.51 9.45
CA LYS A 58 2.14 12.48 10.37
C LYS A 58 0.62 12.56 10.41
N ILE A 59 -0.04 11.43 10.37
CA ILE A 59 -1.50 11.33 10.44
C ILE A 59 -1.86 11.16 11.91
N ARG A 60 -2.64 12.09 12.45
CA ARG A 60 -3.09 12.09 13.84
C ARG A 60 -4.47 11.47 13.93
N VAL A 61 -4.59 10.42 14.74
CA VAL A 61 -5.85 9.72 15.02
C VAL A 61 -6.03 9.54 16.52
N GLU A 62 -7.28 9.43 16.95
CA GLU A 62 -7.63 9.03 18.31
C GLU A 62 -7.89 7.53 18.36
N TRP A 63 -7.18 6.84 19.24
CA TRP A 63 -7.35 5.41 19.45
C TRP A 63 -7.20 5.07 20.94
N ARG A 64 -8.26 4.48 21.53
CA ARG A 64 -8.41 4.12 22.95
C ARG A 64 -8.34 5.33 23.88
N GLY A 65 -8.88 6.47 23.42
CA GLY A 65 -8.80 7.74 24.14
C GLY A 65 -7.40 8.37 24.10
N GLU A 66 -6.44 7.79 23.38
CA GLU A 66 -5.11 8.34 23.19
C GLU A 66 -4.94 8.90 21.78
N ARG A 67 -4.30 10.06 21.67
CA ARG A 67 -3.86 10.58 20.37
C ARG A 67 -2.61 9.85 19.91
N LYS A 68 -2.66 9.32 18.70
CA LYS A 68 -1.52 8.65 18.04
C LYS A 68 -1.19 9.37 16.76
N GLU A 69 0.11 9.54 16.53
CA GLU A 69 0.66 10.10 15.31
C GLU A 69 1.36 8.98 14.56
N LEU A 70 0.84 8.67 13.38
CA LEU A 70 1.30 7.57 12.55
C LEU A 70 1.88 8.12 11.26
N SER A 71 3.01 7.58 10.83
CA SER A 71 3.58 7.95 9.54
C SER A 71 2.77 7.35 8.37
N PRO A 72 2.82 7.94 7.17
CA PRO A 72 2.22 7.34 5.98
C PRO A 72 2.76 5.92 5.69
N GLU A 73 4.02 5.66 6.02
CA GLU A 73 4.66 4.35 5.94
C GLU A 73 4.04 3.36 6.92
N GLU A 74 3.79 3.77 8.17
CA GLU A 74 3.12 2.94 9.17
C GLU A 74 1.69 2.59 8.74
N ILE A 75 0.92 3.56 8.24
CA ILE A 75 -0.42 3.31 7.69
C ILE A 75 -0.37 2.35 6.50
N SER A 76 0.56 2.57 5.57
CA SER A 76 0.74 1.70 4.41
C SER A 76 1.17 0.28 4.82
N ALA A 77 1.97 0.15 5.88
CA ALA A 77 2.38 -1.13 6.43
C ALA A 77 1.20 -1.93 7.00
N MET A 78 0.18 -1.25 7.55
CA MET A 78 -1.03 -1.91 8.03
C MET A 78 -1.81 -2.56 6.88
N VAL A 79 -1.92 -1.84 5.76
CA VAL A 79 -2.54 -2.36 4.53
C VAL A 79 -1.73 -3.53 3.97
N LEU A 80 -0.40 -3.40 3.87
CA LEU A 80 0.48 -4.47 3.40
C LEU A 80 0.45 -5.70 4.33
N GLY A 81 0.34 -5.49 5.64
CA GLY A 81 0.20 -6.54 6.64
C GLY A 81 -1.09 -7.35 6.45
N GLU A 82 -2.21 -6.67 6.22
CA GLU A 82 -3.50 -7.32 5.94
C GLU A 82 -3.45 -8.11 4.62
N LEU A 83 -2.86 -7.54 3.57
CA LEU A 83 -2.65 -8.24 2.29
C LEU A 83 -1.75 -9.47 2.45
N ARG A 84 -0.71 -9.38 3.28
CA ARG A 84 0.13 -10.53 3.62
C ARG A 84 -0.70 -11.62 4.31
N VAL A 85 -1.48 -11.28 5.34
CA VAL A 85 -2.33 -12.24 6.07
C VAL A 85 -3.34 -12.91 5.13
N ALA A 86 -3.98 -12.14 4.24
CA ALA A 86 -4.89 -12.67 3.25
C ALA A 86 -4.19 -13.65 2.28
N ALA A 87 -2.98 -13.32 1.81
CA ALA A 87 -2.19 -14.20 0.97
C ALA A 87 -1.72 -15.47 1.71
N GLU A 88 -1.30 -15.35 2.97
CA GLU A 88 -0.93 -16.50 3.81
C GLU A 88 -2.10 -17.46 4.02
N ARG A 89 -3.31 -16.92 4.28
CA ARG A 89 -4.54 -17.71 4.40
C ARG A 89 -4.88 -18.44 3.12
N HIS A 90 -4.73 -17.77 1.97
CA HIS A 90 -4.99 -18.38 0.67
C HIS A 90 -3.96 -19.48 0.31
N LEU A 91 -2.69 -19.26 0.63
CA LEU A 91 -1.59 -20.18 0.28
C LEU A 91 -1.33 -21.28 1.32
N GLY A 92 -1.89 -21.18 2.53
CA GLY A 92 -1.65 -22.10 3.63
C GLY A 92 -0.21 -22.07 4.18
N ARG A 93 0.57 -21.03 3.87
CA ARG A 93 1.98 -20.91 4.29
C ARG A 93 2.38 -19.45 4.51
N LYS A 94 3.48 -19.26 5.24
CA LYS A 94 4.04 -17.92 5.50
C LYS A 94 4.57 -17.23 4.25
N VAL A 95 4.23 -15.95 4.09
CA VAL A 95 4.67 -15.08 2.99
C VAL A 95 5.71 -14.13 3.54
N ARG A 96 6.96 -14.33 3.13
CA ARG A 96 8.11 -13.56 3.65
C ARG A 96 8.68 -12.54 2.67
N ARG A 97 8.50 -12.75 1.37
CA ARG A 97 9.13 -11.96 0.31
C ARG A 97 8.07 -11.35 -0.60
N ALA A 98 8.27 -10.11 -1.00
CA ALA A 98 7.33 -9.41 -1.88
C ALA A 98 8.05 -8.51 -2.90
N VAL A 99 7.36 -8.26 -4.00
CA VAL A 99 7.63 -7.17 -4.94
C VAL A 99 6.45 -6.21 -4.83
N ILE A 100 6.71 -4.91 -4.68
CA ILE A 100 5.67 -3.90 -4.47
C ILE A 100 5.70 -2.91 -5.63
N THR A 101 4.54 -2.55 -6.14
CA THR A 101 4.38 -1.60 -7.25
C THR A 101 4.24 -0.17 -6.74
N VAL A 102 4.76 0.79 -7.51
CA VAL A 102 4.59 2.25 -7.26
C VAL A 102 4.29 2.99 -8.56
N PRO A 103 3.70 4.19 -8.51
CA PRO A 103 3.51 5.04 -9.68
C PRO A 103 4.85 5.35 -10.36
N ALA A 104 4.85 5.47 -11.70
CA ALA A 104 6.09 5.71 -12.45
C ALA A 104 6.80 7.01 -12.05
N HIS A 105 6.04 8.03 -11.66
CA HIS A 105 6.53 9.34 -11.24
C HIS A 105 7.02 9.40 -9.78
N PHE A 106 6.95 8.30 -9.03
CA PHE A 106 7.50 8.27 -7.67
C PHE A 106 9.02 8.49 -7.69
N ASN A 107 9.47 9.47 -6.91
CA ASN A 107 10.89 9.75 -6.71
C ASN A 107 11.54 8.70 -5.78
N ASN A 108 12.85 8.83 -5.57
CA ASN A 108 13.62 7.88 -4.76
C ASN A 108 13.16 7.84 -3.29
N GLN A 109 12.79 8.98 -2.70
CA GLN A 109 12.33 9.06 -1.32
C GLN A 109 10.99 8.33 -1.14
N GLN A 110 10.04 8.53 -2.04
CA GLN A 110 8.73 7.86 -2.01
C GLN A 110 8.86 6.34 -2.24
N ARG A 111 9.78 5.92 -3.12
CA ARG A 111 10.13 4.51 -3.32
C ARG A 111 10.71 3.88 -2.06
N GLN A 112 11.61 4.60 -1.40
CA GLN A 112 12.25 4.14 -0.17
C GLN A 112 11.21 4.03 0.96
N ALA A 113 10.38 5.05 1.14
CA ALA A 113 9.26 5.04 2.09
C ALA A 113 8.29 3.86 1.86
N THR A 114 7.96 3.56 0.60
CA THR A 114 7.13 2.39 0.27
C THR A 114 7.83 1.06 0.61
N LYS A 115 9.15 0.98 0.40
CA LYS A 115 9.96 -0.18 0.79
C LYS A 115 9.98 -0.35 2.31
N ASP A 116 10.07 0.76 3.05
CA ASP A 116 10.05 0.78 4.51
C ASP A 116 8.70 0.34 5.07
N ALA A 117 7.59 0.79 4.47
CA ALA A 117 6.26 0.26 4.79
C ALA A 117 6.19 -1.27 4.64
N GLY A 118 6.79 -1.82 3.57
CA GLY A 118 6.89 -3.27 3.39
C GLY A 118 7.71 -3.96 4.48
N ARG A 119 8.83 -3.36 4.91
CA ARG A 119 9.64 -3.89 6.01
C ARG A 119 8.88 -3.88 7.34
N ILE A 120 8.19 -2.78 7.66
CA ILE A 120 7.34 -2.65 8.86
C ILE A 120 6.23 -3.71 8.85
N ALA A 121 5.68 -4.02 7.67
CA ALA A 121 4.70 -5.10 7.49
C ALA A 121 5.31 -6.52 7.62
N GLY A 122 6.61 -6.64 7.88
CA GLY A 122 7.32 -7.92 7.99
C GLY A 122 7.53 -8.62 6.65
N LEU A 123 7.67 -7.86 5.56
CA LEU A 123 8.01 -8.36 4.23
C LEU A 123 9.44 -7.99 3.86
N ASP A 124 10.18 -8.96 3.32
CA ASP A 124 11.44 -8.73 2.61
C ASP A 124 11.14 -8.25 1.19
N VAL A 125 11.17 -6.93 1.01
CA VAL A 125 10.87 -6.26 -0.26
C VAL A 125 12.03 -6.42 -1.23
N LYS A 126 11.89 -7.36 -2.16
CA LYS A 126 12.93 -7.71 -3.15
C LYS A 126 13.10 -6.66 -4.23
N ARG A 127 12.01 -6.03 -4.66
CA ARG A 127 12.05 -4.99 -5.68
C ARG A 127 10.85 -4.07 -5.52
N ILE A 128 11.08 -2.79 -5.80
CA ILE A 128 10.02 -1.82 -6.11
C ILE A 128 9.98 -1.69 -7.63
N ILE A 129 8.82 -1.93 -8.23
CA ILE A 129 8.63 -1.83 -9.69
C ILE A 129 7.59 -0.78 -10.04
N ASN A 130 7.67 -0.23 -11.24
CA ASN A 130 6.67 0.70 -11.72
C ASN A 130 5.39 -0.05 -12.06
N GLU A 131 4.25 0.49 -11.63
CA GLU A 131 2.91 -0.01 -11.99
C GLU A 131 2.72 -0.25 -13.50
N PRO A 132 3.04 0.70 -14.41
CA PRO A 132 2.89 0.45 -15.85
C PRO A 132 3.79 -0.69 -16.36
N THR A 133 5.00 -0.84 -15.79
CA THR A 133 5.89 -1.96 -16.14
C THR A 133 5.33 -3.28 -15.67
N ALA A 134 4.78 -3.34 -14.46
CA ALA A 134 4.12 -4.53 -13.93
C ALA A 134 2.92 -4.95 -14.80
N ALA A 135 2.11 -3.98 -15.22
CA ALA A 135 0.97 -4.21 -16.11
C ALA A 135 1.42 -4.74 -17.48
N ALA A 136 2.43 -4.13 -18.09
CA ALA A 136 2.99 -4.58 -19.37
C ALA A 136 3.58 -6.01 -19.29
N LEU A 137 4.30 -6.33 -18.21
CA LEU A 137 4.81 -7.68 -17.97
C LEU A 137 3.68 -8.70 -17.83
N SER A 138 2.60 -8.34 -17.12
CA SER A 138 1.43 -9.21 -16.99
C SER A 138 0.80 -9.52 -18.35
N TYR A 139 0.65 -8.51 -19.21
CA TYR A 139 0.09 -8.67 -20.54
C TYR A 139 0.97 -9.58 -21.42
N GLY A 140 2.27 -9.30 -21.50
CA GLY A 140 3.20 -10.10 -22.32
C GLY A 140 3.35 -11.56 -21.86
N LEU A 141 3.17 -11.84 -20.57
CA LEU A 141 3.15 -13.21 -20.03
C LEU A 141 1.82 -13.93 -20.30
N HIS A 142 0.69 -13.22 -20.28
CA HIS A 142 -0.62 -13.78 -20.61
C HIS A 142 -0.71 -14.17 -22.08
N ASP A 143 -0.18 -13.35 -22.99
CA ASP A 143 -0.14 -13.68 -24.42
C ASP A 143 0.73 -14.91 -24.72
N LYS A 144 1.88 -15.05 -24.05
CA LYS A 144 2.73 -16.26 -24.17
C LYS A 144 2.08 -17.53 -23.64
N LYS A 145 1.28 -17.45 -22.57
CA LYS A 145 0.54 -18.62 -22.06
C LYS A 145 -0.58 -19.06 -23.02
N ARG A 146 -1.21 -18.12 -23.74
CA ARG A 146 -2.22 -18.45 -24.76
C ARG A 146 -1.60 -19.12 -25.98
N SER A 147 -0.43 -18.68 -26.43
CA SER A 147 0.25 -19.28 -27.60
C SER A 147 0.93 -20.62 -27.29
N ALA A 148 1.28 -20.90 -26.03
CA ALA A 148 1.83 -22.19 -25.61
C ALA A 148 0.75 -23.28 -25.36
N GLY A 149 -0.53 -22.92 -25.32
CA GLY A 149 -1.66 -23.84 -25.08
C GLY A 149 -2.27 -24.48 -26.34
N THR A 150 -1.80 -24.15 -27.54
CA THR A 150 -2.36 -24.62 -28.83
C THR A 150 -1.42 -25.54 -29.62
N GLY A 151 -0.35 -26.06 -29.00
CA GLY A 151 0.70 -26.82 -29.69
C GLY A 151 0.69 -28.34 -29.47
N GLY A 152 -0.46 -28.98 -29.24
CA GLY A 152 -0.48 -30.40 -28.87
C GLY A 152 -1.77 -31.15 -29.15
N GLU A 153 -2.21 -31.22 -30.40
CA GLU A 153 -2.91 -32.40 -30.92
C GLU A 153 -2.32 -32.74 -32.28
N GLY A 154 -1.46 -33.75 -32.30
CA GLY A 154 -1.04 -34.40 -33.52
C GLY A 154 -2.22 -35.14 -34.11
N LYS A 155 -2.48 -34.91 -35.39
CA LYS A 155 -3.29 -35.79 -36.22
C LYS A 155 -2.35 -36.44 -37.22
N ALA A 156 -1.96 -37.68 -36.91
CA ALA A 156 -1.50 -38.63 -37.90
C ALA A 156 -2.77 -39.22 -38.52
N ASP A 157 -2.93 -39.03 -39.83
CA ASP A 157 -3.71 -39.87 -40.76
C ASP A 157 -3.14 -39.61 -42.16
#